data_AF-A0A850B323-F1
#
_entry.id   AF-A0A850B323-F1
#
_cell.length_a   1.000
_cell.length_b   1.000
_cell.length_c   1.000
_cell.angle_alpha   90.00
_cell.angle_beta   90.00
_cell.angle_gamma   90.00
#
_symmetry.space_group_name_H-M   'P 1'
#
loop_
_entity.id
_entity.type
_entity.pdbx_description
1 polymer ?
#
loop_
_entity_poly.entity_id
_entity_poly.type
_entity_poly.pdbx_seq_one_letter_code
_entity_poly.pdbx_strand_id
1 'polypeptide(L)'
;MRTLIISDLHLGNGGPYDSFAGEKALPAFIDEYAREPTRIFVNGDGVDFLMNEEPLELDVPRAAAQARAITKYPGSAAVLESMGRALAAGCEVIFRLGNHDVELALPEVQEVIREALKQPPDIAAKLRFELGDQPALIETGGARVLVTHGEHNDPWNRVDNYSELLSKSKGFRFAPGSELVKKLLNRLTFEHGLKFANLLKPDFQGATLAALAVSPAAMKLILEGSTANILWQLFRKMSGPASFVEEEDLGLADRVAQAGLTEEETEALEAVLGDGATAYAEEDEGGPLTRARLKLAKTGLAIYAKLHRSITGRAGEAFFALEPTPDEWKEARRLADKFNAGAVIIGHTHAARWGAQDNLVFVNTGTWISLMELPPFDAGDEVWSDFLAELRKNPHLEPAKQKLARTTARFTAALIEESPQGGAHVSLIEWRAGEKPNILGSAVIPQRAG
;
A
#
# COMPACT_ATOMS: atom_id res chain seq x y z
N MET A 1 19.44 -17.38 -15.08
CA MET A 1 19.63 -16.50 -13.91
C MET A 1 18.30 -16.41 -13.18
N ARG A 2 18.28 -16.59 -11.85
CA ARG A 2 17.04 -16.48 -11.06
C ARG A 2 16.59 -15.02 -10.96
N THR A 3 15.28 -14.78 -10.87
CA THR A 3 14.71 -13.46 -10.63
C THR A 3 13.89 -13.47 -9.35
N LEU A 4 14.24 -12.57 -8.43
CA LEU A 4 13.53 -12.27 -7.21
C LEU A 4 12.74 -10.96 -7.41
N ILE A 5 11.44 -10.99 -7.17
CA ILE A 5 10.55 -9.83 -7.30
C ILE A 5 9.94 -9.51 -5.94
N ILE A 6 10.11 -8.27 -5.53
CA ILE A 6 9.53 -7.69 -4.30
C ILE A 6 8.85 -6.37 -4.68
N SER A 7 7.85 -5.94 -3.92
CA SER A 7 7.13 -4.68 -4.18
C SER A 7 6.64 -4.09 -2.86
N ASP A 8 6.13 -2.86 -2.91
CA ASP A 8 5.43 -2.21 -1.80
C ASP A 8 6.29 -2.28 -0.52
N LEU A 9 7.57 -1.91 -0.67
CA LEU A 9 8.54 -1.90 0.42
C LEU A 9 8.34 -0.68 1.31
N HIS A 10 8.03 0.47 0.68
CA HIS A 10 7.86 1.77 1.33
C HIS A 10 9.04 2.13 2.23
N LEU A 11 10.28 2.02 1.75
CA LEU A 11 11.45 2.45 2.52
C LEU A 11 11.30 3.92 2.92
N GLY A 12 11.15 4.16 4.23
CA GLY A 12 10.90 5.47 4.80
C GLY A 12 12.10 6.04 5.55
N ASN A 13 11.85 7.15 6.27
CA ASN A 13 12.86 7.88 7.04
C ASN A 13 12.83 7.58 8.55
N GLY A 14 12.07 6.57 9.00
CA GLY A 14 11.87 6.24 10.41
C GLY A 14 10.99 7.22 11.18
N GLY A 15 10.32 8.14 10.48
CA GLY A 15 9.40 9.10 11.06
C GLY A 15 8.10 8.44 11.55
N PRO A 16 7.19 9.24 12.14
CA PRO A 16 5.93 8.73 12.70
C PRO A 16 4.99 8.09 11.66
N TYR A 17 5.17 8.45 10.39
CA TYR A 17 4.41 7.95 9.24
C TYR A 17 4.96 6.63 8.68
N ASP A 18 6.21 6.28 9.03
CA ASP A 18 6.89 5.13 8.45
C ASP A 18 6.16 3.83 8.82
N SER A 19 5.91 3.04 7.78
CA SER A 19 5.19 1.76 7.85
C SER A 19 6.09 0.57 7.53
N PHE A 20 7.33 0.80 7.06
CA PHE A 20 8.26 -0.26 6.72
C PHE A 20 8.54 -1.16 7.93
N ALA A 21 8.28 -2.46 7.77
CA ALA A 21 8.48 -3.46 8.83
C ALA A 21 9.73 -4.32 8.60
N GLY A 22 10.34 -4.21 7.42
CA GLY A 22 11.39 -5.09 6.94
C GLY A 22 12.82 -4.71 7.35
N GLU A 23 13.04 -3.79 8.29
CA GLU A 23 14.36 -3.19 8.57
C GLU A 23 15.49 -4.20 8.78
N LYS A 24 15.19 -5.33 9.45
CA LYS A 24 16.15 -6.44 9.63
C LYS A 24 15.92 -7.59 8.66
N ALA A 25 14.66 -7.79 8.26
CA ALA A 25 14.24 -8.93 7.46
C ALA A 25 14.71 -8.82 6.01
N LEU A 26 14.51 -7.67 5.39
CA LEU A 26 14.79 -7.46 3.97
C LEU A 26 16.29 -7.52 3.64
N PRO A 27 17.20 -6.89 4.42
CA PRO A 27 18.63 -7.06 4.18
C PRO A 27 19.09 -8.52 4.30
N ALA A 28 18.60 -9.23 5.32
CA ALA A 28 18.94 -10.64 5.53
C ALA A 28 18.41 -11.52 4.38
N PHE A 29 17.19 -11.26 3.92
CA PHE A 29 16.59 -11.93 2.77
C PHE A 29 17.41 -11.71 1.49
N ILE A 30 17.78 -10.47 1.19
CA ILE A 30 18.62 -10.12 0.04
C ILE A 30 19.99 -10.80 0.13
N ASP A 31 20.66 -10.72 1.28
CA ASP A 31 21.98 -11.33 1.49
C ASP A 31 21.94 -12.87 1.37
N GLU A 32 20.80 -13.51 1.66
CA GLU A 32 20.60 -14.95 1.50
C GLU A 32 20.35 -15.34 0.04
N TYR A 33 19.48 -14.61 -0.66
CA TYR A 33 19.05 -14.94 -2.02
C TYR A 33 19.96 -14.44 -3.12
N ALA A 34 20.77 -13.41 -2.84
CA ALA A 34 21.70 -12.82 -3.80
C ALA A 34 23.14 -13.37 -3.68
N ARG A 35 23.32 -14.56 -3.07
CA ARG A 35 24.63 -15.24 -2.98
C ARG A 35 25.14 -15.73 -4.34
N GLU A 36 24.23 -16.01 -5.25
CA GLU A 36 24.49 -16.32 -6.64
C GLU A 36 23.92 -15.19 -7.51
N PRO A 37 24.44 -14.99 -8.74
CA PRO A 37 23.90 -13.99 -9.66
C PRO A 37 22.37 -14.09 -9.77
N THR A 38 21.71 -13.04 -9.30
CA THR A 38 20.26 -12.94 -9.14
C THR A 38 19.82 -11.59 -9.66
N ARG A 39 18.67 -11.54 -10.33
CA ARG A 39 17.99 -10.27 -10.60
C ARG A 39 17.04 -9.95 -9.46
N ILE A 40 17.27 -8.87 -8.74
CA ILE A 40 16.37 -8.30 -7.74
C ILE A 40 15.56 -7.21 -8.45
N PHE A 41 14.26 -7.42 -8.56
CA PHE A 41 13.32 -6.49 -9.17
C PHE A 41 12.40 -5.93 -8.09
N VAL A 42 12.59 -4.66 -7.73
CA VAL A 42 11.68 -3.90 -6.87
C VAL A 42 10.58 -3.34 -7.76
N ASN A 43 9.40 -3.93 -7.71
CA ASN A 43 8.31 -3.72 -8.67
C ASN A 43 7.28 -2.69 -8.15
N GLY A 44 7.70 -1.43 -8.04
CA GLY A 44 6.87 -0.33 -7.56
C GLY A 44 6.89 -0.16 -6.04
N ASP A 45 6.65 1.08 -5.61
CA ASP A 45 6.59 1.53 -4.22
C ASP A 45 7.73 0.99 -3.36
N GLY A 46 8.95 1.05 -3.91
CA GLY A 46 10.17 0.61 -3.26
C GLY A 46 10.65 1.61 -2.21
N VAL A 47 10.41 2.90 -2.43
CA VAL A 47 10.72 4.00 -1.51
C VAL A 47 9.41 4.75 -1.22
N ASP A 48 9.32 5.49 -0.10
CA ASP A 48 8.13 6.29 0.18
C ASP A 48 8.45 7.77 0.39
N PHE A 49 8.13 8.59 -0.61
CA PHE A 49 8.28 10.05 -0.57
C PHE A 49 7.02 10.77 -0.06
N LEU A 50 5.92 10.04 0.16
CA LEU A 50 4.66 10.62 0.60
C LEU A 50 4.57 10.75 2.12
N MET A 51 5.31 9.95 2.89
CA MET A 51 5.27 9.87 4.35
C MET A 51 5.95 11.05 5.09
N ASN A 52 5.46 12.27 4.84
CA ASN A 52 5.90 13.52 5.48
C ASN A 52 4.87 14.66 5.27
N GLU A 53 5.10 15.82 5.89
CA GLU A 53 4.20 16.99 5.83
C GLU A 53 4.51 17.99 4.71
N GLU A 54 5.57 17.75 3.93
CA GLU A 54 5.95 18.69 2.88
C GLU A 54 4.85 18.80 1.80
N PRO A 55 4.73 19.94 1.11
CA PRO A 55 3.77 20.08 0.01
C PRO A 55 4.03 19.04 -1.08
N LEU A 56 2.95 18.48 -1.63
CA LEU A 56 2.98 17.52 -2.74
C LEU A 56 3.20 18.26 -4.06
N GLU A 57 4.46 18.60 -4.31
CA GLU A 57 4.91 19.35 -5.47
C GLU A 57 6.20 18.73 -6.01
N LEU A 58 6.36 18.74 -7.33
CA LEU A 58 7.62 18.32 -7.94
C LEU A 58 8.69 19.41 -7.72
N ASP A 59 9.40 19.31 -6.60
CA ASP A 59 10.54 20.16 -6.25
C ASP A 59 11.80 19.31 -6.09
N VAL A 60 12.75 19.46 -7.01
CA VAL A 60 13.95 18.61 -7.07
C VAL A 60 14.83 18.72 -5.82
N PRO A 61 15.16 19.93 -5.30
CA PRO A 61 15.90 20.05 -4.05
C PRO A 61 15.22 19.34 -2.86
N ARG A 62 13.90 19.48 -2.74
CA ARG A 62 13.10 18.83 -1.69
C ARG A 62 13.07 17.33 -1.84
N ALA A 63 12.82 16.81 -3.05
CA ALA A 63 12.85 15.37 -3.34
C ALA A 63 14.23 14.77 -2.99
N ALA A 64 15.32 15.44 -3.37
CA ALA A 64 16.66 15.00 -3.01
C ALA A 64 16.92 15.06 -1.49
N ALA A 65 16.34 16.03 -0.77
CA ALA A 65 16.43 16.11 0.68
C ALA A 65 15.64 14.98 1.37
N GLN A 66 14.45 14.66 0.88
CA GLN A 66 13.65 13.52 1.33
C GLN A 66 14.40 12.20 1.10
N ALA A 67 14.96 11.99 -0.10
CA ALA A 67 15.80 10.83 -0.38
C ALA A 67 16.99 10.73 0.58
N ARG A 68 17.64 11.85 0.92
CA ARG A 68 18.73 11.87 1.91
C ARG A 68 18.26 11.52 3.31
N ALA A 69 17.04 11.91 3.71
CA ALA A 69 16.48 11.53 5.00
C ALA A 69 16.19 10.02 5.06
N ILE A 70 15.57 9.48 4.00
CA ILE A 70 15.27 8.04 3.86
C ILE A 70 16.56 7.23 3.88
N THR A 71 17.53 7.55 3.04
CA THR A 71 18.80 6.81 2.93
C THR A 71 19.70 6.90 4.16
N LYS A 72 19.48 7.87 5.06
CA LYS A 72 20.20 7.98 6.33
C LYS A 72 19.52 7.24 7.47
N TYR A 73 18.25 6.90 7.33
CA TYR A 73 17.56 6.12 8.33
C TYR A 73 18.15 4.70 8.40
N PRO A 74 18.60 4.20 9.57
CA PRO A 74 19.32 2.92 9.65
C PRO A 74 18.61 1.73 9.00
N GLY A 75 17.29 1.62 9.12
CA GLY A 75 16.51 0.54 8.52
C GLY A 75 16.57 0.55 6.98
N SER A 76 16.29 1.70 6.37
CA SER A 76 16.36 1.88 4.92
C SER A 76 17.79 1.82 4.38
N ALA A 77 18.75 2.38 5.11
CA ALA A 77 20.18 2.32 4.77
C ALA A 77 20.67 0.86 4.70
N ALA A 78 20.32 0.02 5.67
CA ALA A 78 20.73 -1.38 5.70
C ALA A 78 20.22 -2.16 4.47
N VAL A 79 19.01 -1.85 3.98
CA VAL A 79 18.45 -2.45 2.76
C VAL A 79 19.26 -2.03 1.55
N LEU A 80 19.51 -0.73 1.37
CA LEU A 80 20.28 -0.22 0.22
C LEU A 80 21.73 -0.74 0.23
N GLU A 81 22.35 -0.85 1.40
CA GLU A 81 23.67 -1.46 1.54
C GLU A 81 23.67 -2.95 1.15
N SER A 82 22.61 -3.70 1.48
CA SER A 82 22.46 -5.10 1.05
C SER A 82 22.29 -5.23 -0.47
N MET A 83 21.54 -4.33 -1.09
CA MET A 83 21.43 -4.25 -2.56
C MET A 83 22.77 -3.87 -3.18
N GLY A 84 23.55 -2.99 -2.54
CA GLY A 84 24.92 -2.65 -2.94
C GLY A 84 25.84 -3.88 -2.93
N ARG A 85 25.79 -4.70 -1.87
CA ARG A 85 26.52 -5.97 -1.80
C ARG A 85 26.08 -6.93 -2.91
N ALA A 86 24.79 -7.05 -3.18
CA ALA A 86 24.28 -7.87 -4.28
C ALA A 86 24.85 -7.42 -5.64
N LEU A 87 24.84 -6.12 -5.94
CA LEU A 87 25.43 -5.57 -7.16
C LEU A 87 26.93 -5.86 -7.27
N ALA A 88 27.67 -5.74 -6.16
CA ALA A 88 29.09 -6.08 -6.10
C ALA A 88 29.35 -7.57 -6.37
N ALA A 89 28.44 -8.45 -5.94
CA ALA A 89 28.46 -9.89 -6.20
C ALA A 89 28.05 -10.27 -7.65
N GLY A 90 27.73 -9.29 -8.50
CA GLY A 90 27.32 -9.52 -9.89
C GLY A 90 25.83 -9.77 -10.09
N CYS A 91 25.00 -9.50 -9.08
CA CYS A 91 23.55 -9.45 -9.23
C CYS A 91 23.10 -8.21 -10.01
N GLU A 92 21.85 -8.22 -10.46
CA GLU A 92 21.17 -7.05 -10.99
C GLU A 92 20.19 -6.52 -9.95
N VAL A 93 20.09 -5.20 -9.80
CA VAL A 93 19.07 -4.55 -8.97
C VAL A 93 18.35 -3.51 -9.83
N ILE A 94 17.02 -3.59 -9.86
CA ILE A 94 16.15 -2.73 -10.64
C ILE A 94 15.08 -2.17 -9.71
N PHE A 95 14.89 -0.85 -9.72
CA PHE A 95 13.75 -0.19 -9.11
C PHE A 95 12.79 0.26 -10.19
N ARG A 96 11.61 -0.33 -10.22
CA ARG A 96 10.47 0.25 -10.92
C ARG A 96 9.77 1.23 -10.00
N LEU A 97 9.43 2.39 -10.55
CA LEU A 97 8.62 3.41 -9.90
C LEU A 97 7.17 2.94 -9.75
N GLY A 98 6.57 3.27 -8.61
CA GLY A 98 5.13 3.32 -8.40
C GLY A 98 4.68 4.73 -8.04
N ASN A 99 3.48 4.85 -7.47
CA ASN A 99 2.87 6.14 -7.15
C ASN A 99 3.37 6.76 -5.83
N HIS A 100 4.10 6.01 -5.00
CA HIS A 100 4.74 6.52 -3.78
C HIS A 100 6.18 7.04 -4.00
N ASP A 101 6.80 6.74 -5.14
CA ASP A 101 8.21 7.04 -5.40
C ASP A 101 8.50 7.54 -6.82
N VAL A 102 7.59 8.30 -7.40
CA VAL A 102 7.77 8.97 -8.70
C VAL A 102 9.04 9.82 -8.76
N GLU A 103 9.50 10.31 -7.61
CA GLU A 103 10.74 11.07 -7.44
C GLU A 103 11.99 10.29 -7.88
N LEU A 104 11.96 8.95 -7.91
CA LEU A 104 13.06 8.12 -8.44
C LEU A 104 13.31 8.36 -9.93
N ALA A 105 12.41 9.03 -10.66
CA ALA A 105 12.65 9.46 -12.03
C ALA A 105 13.70 10.58 -12.12
N LEU A 106 13.95 11.29 -11.02
CA LEU A 106 14.85 12.44 -10.98
C LEU A 106 16.30 11.98 -10.80
N PRO A 107 17.23 12.39 -11.69
CA PRO A 107 18.65 12.03 -11.57
C PRO A 107 19.24 12.39 -10.20
N GLU A 108 18.88 13.54 -9.64
CA GLU A 108 19.35 14.01 -8.34
C GLU A 108 18.94 13.09 -7.19
N VAL A 109 17.77 12.46 -7.29
CA VAL A 109 17.29 11.46 -6.33
C VAL A 109 18.02 10.14 -6.55
N GLN A 110 18.18 9.70 -7.81
CA GLN A 110 18.90 8.48 -8.14
C GLN A 110 20.35 8.52 -7.64
N GLU A 111 21.05 9.65 -7.74
CA GLU A 111 22.41 9.80 -7.21
C GLU A 111 22.43 9.61 -5.68
N VAL A 112 21.48 10.16 -4.94
CA VAL A 112 21.37 9.95 -3.49
C VAL A 112 21.15 8.47 -3.16
N ILE A 113 20.31 7.76 -3.91
CA ILE A 113 20.11 6.31 -3.72
C ILE A 113 21.39 5.54 -4.06
N ARG A 114 22.10 5.88 -5.14
CA ARG A 114 23.37 5.25 -5.53
C ARG A 114 24.45 5.42 -4.48
N GLU A 115 24.58 6.61 -3.90
CA GLU A 115 25.51 6.88 -2.79
C GLU A 115 25.20 6.02 -1.55
N ALA A 116 23.92 5.75 -1.30
CA ALA A 116 23.46 4.95 -0.17
C ALA A 116 23.80 3.45 -0.31
N LEU A 117 24.13 2.96 -1.51
CA LEU A 117 24.56 1.58 -1.73
C LEU A 117 25.91 1.25 -1.06
N LYS A 118 26.70 2.28 -0.69
CA LYS A 118 28.06 2.15 -0.14
C LYS A 118 29.00 1.32 -1.01
N GLN A 119 28.87 1.46 -2.32
CA GLN A 119 29.70 0.79 -3.31
C GLN A 119 30.54 1.80 -4.11
N PRO A 120 31.65 1.35 -4.73
CA PRO A 120 32.37 2.14 -5.72
C PRO A 120 31.44 2.65 -6.85
N PRO A 121 31.73 3.81 -7.47
CA PRO A 121 30.85 4.43 -8.46
C PRO A 121 30.47 3.52 -9.64
N ASP A 122 31.40 2.68 -10.11
CA ASP A 122 31.17 1.75 -11.21
C ASP A 122 30.21 0.59 -10.86
N ILE A 123 30.17 0.20 -9.58
CA ILE A 123 29.20 -0.78 -9.08
C ILE A 123 27.85 -0.11 -8.80
N ALA A 124 27.85 1.06 -8.15
CA ALA A 124 26.63 1.80 -7.85
C ALA A 124 25.87 2.21 -9.13
N ALA A 125 26.60 2.55 -10.21
CA ALA A 125 26.02 2.86 -11.52
C ALA A 125 25.26 1.70 -12.16
N LYS A 126 25.42 0.46 -11.68
CA LYS A 126 24.67 -0.71 -12.17
C LYS A 126 23.23 -0.77 -11.65
N LEU A 127 22.89 0.00 -10.60
CA LEU A 127 21.51 0.14 -10.15
C LEU A 127 20.67 0.80 -11.24
N ARG A 128 19.62 0.11 -11.68
CA ARG A 128 18.72 0.60 -12.73
C ARG A 128 17.42 1.12 -12.13
N PHE A 129 16.90 2.17 -12.76
CA PHE A 129 15.57 2.72 -12.47
C PHE A 129 14.72 2.59 -13.73
N GLU A 130 13.51 2.07 -13.58
CA GLU A 130 12.52 1.92 -14.64
C GLU A 130 11.26 2.71 -14.29
N LEU A 131 10.70 3.41 -15.27
CA LEU A 131 9.37 4.00 -15.10
C LEU A 131 8.32 2.91 -14.93
N GLY A 132 7.19 3.27 -14.34
CA GLY A 132 6.01 2.41 -14.22
C GLY A 132 5.07 2.47 -15.43
N ASP A 133 5.46 3.13 -16.53
CA ASP A 133 4.59 3.40 -17.68
C ASP A 133 4.31 2.19 -18.56
N GLN A 134 5.16 1.15 -18.46
CA GLN A 134 5.01 -0.11 -19.18
C GLN A 134 5.34 -1.31 -18.27
N PRO A 135 4.68 -2.46 -18.47
CA PRO A 135 5.06 -3.68 -17.79
C PRO A 135 6.40 -4.22 -18.31
N ALA A 136 7.10 -4.98 -17.46
CA ALA A 136 8.25 -5.78 -17.85
C ALA A 136 7.79 -7.17 -18.31
N LEU A 137 8.49 -7.72 -19.28
CA LEU A 137 8.34 -9.09 -19.72
C LEU A 137 9.63 -9.84 -19.45
N ILE A 138 9.60 -10.76 -18.49
CA ILE A 138 10.74 -11.59 -18.11
C ILE A 138 10.60 -12.93 -18.84
N GLU A 139 11.59 -13.26 -19.66
CA GLU A 139 11.70 -14.56 -20.30
C GLU A 139 12.65 -15.47 -19.52
N THR A 140 12.22 -16.69 -19.19
CA THR A 140 13.02 -17.67 -18.45
C THR A 140 12.67 -19.07 -18.93
N GLY A 141 13.68 -19.83 -19.39
CA GLY A 141 13.48 -21.16 -20.00
C GLY A 141 12.47 -21.18 -21.16
N GLY A 142 12.28 -20.05 -21.86
CA GLY A 142 11.28 -19.89 -22.93
C GLY A 142 9.84 -19.70 -22.45
N ALA A 143 9.60 -19.59 -21.14
CA ALA A 143 8.34 -19.09 -20.58
C ALA A 143 8.36 -17.56 -20.48
N ARG A 144 7.19 -16.94 -20.65
CA ARG A 144 7.00 -15.48 -20.58
C ARG A 144 6.25 -15.11 -19.31
N VAL A 145 6.86 -14.29 -18.45
CA VAL A 145 6.29 -13.78 -17.20
C VAL A 145 6.11 -12.28 -17.30
N LEU A 146 4.88 -11.80 -17.16
CA LEU A 146 4.58 -10.37 -17.13
C LEU A 146 4.73 -9.85 -15.70
N VAL A 147 5.40 -8.71 -15.54
CA VAL A 147 5.58 -8.03 -14.25
C VAL A 147 5.14 -6.58 -14.39
N THR A 148 4.21 -6.13 -13.55
CA THR A 148 3.75 -4.72 -13.49
C THR A 148 3.50 -4.33 -12.04
N HIS A 149 3.62 -3.05 -11.66
CA HIS A 149 3.26 -2.65 -10.30
C HIS A 149 1.78 -2.96 -10.03
N GLY A 150 0.89 -2.69 -10.99
CA GLY A 150 -0.56 -2.98 -10.88
C GLY A 150 -1.45 -1.74 -10.84
N GLU A 151 -0.87 -0.54 -10.66
CA GLU A 151 -1.59 0.74 -10.60
C GLU A 151 -2.30 1.17 -11.90
N HIS A 152 -2.04 0.53 -13.04
CA HIS A 152 -2.44 1.05 -14.36
C HIS A 152 -3.96 1.06 -14.58
N ASN A 153 -4.68 0.14 -13.93
CA ASN A 153 -6.13 0.06 -13.96
C ASN A 153 -6.77 0.65 -12.70
N ASP A 154 -5.97 1.30 -11.86
CA ASP A 154 -6.42 2.02 -10.68
C ASP A 154 -6.35 3.52 -10.99
N PRO A 155 -7.47 4.18 -11.37
CA PRO A 155 -7.47 5.59 -11.77
C PRO A 155 -6.99 6.56 -10.69
N TRP A 156 -6.87 6.09 -9.44
CA TRP A 156 -6.45 6.88 -8.30
C TRP A 156 -4.97 6.85 -8.05
N ASN A 157 -4.34 5.72 -8.32
CA ASN A 157 -2.92 5.53 -8.08
C ASN A 157 -2.14 5.45 -9.39
N ARG A 158 -2.79 5.39 -10.55
CA ARG A 158 -2.10 5.49 -11.83
C ARG A 158 -1.31 6.78 -11.93
N VAL A 159 -0.01 6.64 -12.17
CA VAL A 159 0.86 7.75 -12.52
C VAL A 159 0.70 8.05 -14.01
N ASP A 160 0.13 9.22 -14.31
CA ASP A 160 0.02 9.75 -15.67
C ASP A 160 1.16 10.76 -15.93
N ASN A 161 1.40 11.11 -17.20
CA ASN A 161 2.30 12.21 -17.61
C ASN A 161 3.78 12.08 -17.19
N TYR A 162 4.39 10.90 -17.33
CA TYR A 162 5.83 10.72 -17.10
C TYR A 162 6.72 11.71 -17.89
N SER A 163 6.28 12.19 -19.05
CA SER A 163 7.02 13.23 -19.81
C SER A 163 7.14 14.55 -19.04
N GLU A 164 6.11 14.95 -18.28
CA GLU A 164 6.13 16.14 -17.42
C GLU A 164 7.05 15.93 -16.23
N LEU A 165 7.05 14.74 -15.63
CA LEU A 165 7.97 14.34 -14.56
C LEU A 165 9.42 14.39 -15.02
N LEU A 166 9.75 13.78 -16.16
CA LEU A 166 11.10 13.74 -16.73
C LEU A 166 11.60 15.13 -17.17
N SER A 167 10.70 15.98 -17.64
CA SER A 167 11.02 17.38 -17.99
C SER A 167 11.06 18.30 -16.76
N LYS A 168 10.84 17.79 -15.54
CA LYS A 168 10.82 18.54 -14.29
C LYS A 168 9.81 19.69 -14.33
N SER A 169 8.69 19.45 -15.02
CA SER A 169 7.65 20.45 -15.21
C SER A 169 6.92 20.71 -13.90
N LYS A 170 6.74 21.98 -13.54
CA LYS A 170 5.83 22.38 -12.45
C LYS A 170 4.36 22.02 -12.71
N GLY A 171 4.04 21.62 -13.94
CA GLY A 171 2.71 21.13 -14.33
C GLY A 171 2.44 19.67 -14.01
N PHE A 172 3.45 18.90 -13.59
CA PHE A 172 3.26 17.50 -13.20
C PHE A 172 2.23 17.38 -12.07
N ARG A 173 1.31 16.43 -12.22
CA ARG A 173 0.28 16.15 -11.24
C ARG A 173 0.49 14.78 -10.65
N PHE A 174 0.55 14.72 -9.33
CA PHE A 174 0.55 13.47 -8.59
C PHE A 174 -0.79 12.75 -8.73
N ALA A 175 -0.76 11.44 -8.52
CA ALA A 175 -1.97 10.63 -8.54
C ALA A 175 -2.93 11.06 -7.40
N PRO A 176 -4.26 11.02 -7.60
CA PRO A 176 -5.23 11.37 -6.56
C PRO A 176 -5.03 10.64 -5.22
N GLY A 177 -4.60 9.39 -5.24
CA GLY A 177 -4.26 8.63 -4.05
C GLY A 177 -3.08 9.23 -3.28
N SER A 178 -2.05 9.73 -3.97
CA SER A 178 -0.93 10.43 -3.35
C SER A 178 -1.37 11.75 -2.70
N GLU A 179 -2.30 12.49 -3.34
CA GLU A 179 -2.91 13.67 -2.73
C GLU A 179 -3.70 13.35 -1.46
N LEU A 180 -4.44 12.24 -1.46
CA LEU A 180 -5.19 11.79 -0.29
C LEU A 180 -4.26 11.44 0.88
N VAL A 181 -3.19 10.69 0.62
CA VAL A 181 -2.17 10.38 1.65
C VAL A 181 -1.65 11.66 2.28
N LYS A 182 -1.25 12.63 1.45
CA LYS A 182 -0.66 13.89 1.90
C LYS A 182 -1.62 14.81 2.66
N LYS A 183 -2.81 15.01 2.10
CA LYS A 183 -3.73 16.04 2.61
C LYS A 183 -4.70 15.51 3.66
N LEU A 184 -4.83 14.19 3.81
CA LEU A 184 -5.69 13.58 4.82
C LEU A 184 -4.92 12.65 5.75
N LEU A 185 -4.36 11.54 5.24
CA LEU A 185 -3.86 10.47 6.12
C LEU A 185 -2.66 10.90 6.97
N ASN A 186 -1.72 11.65 6.39
CA ASN A 186 -0.60 12.20 7.14
C ASN A 186 -1.05 13.22 8.17
N ARG A 187 -2.03 14.08 7.84
CA ARG A 187 -2.60 15.04 8.78
C ARG A 187 -3.33 14.34 9.93
N LEU A 188 -4.08 13.26 9.66
CA LEU A 188 -4.68 12.40 10.70
C LEU A 188 -3.61 11.81 11.63
N THR A 189 -2.49 11.36 11.06
CA THR A 189 -1.38 10.81 11.84
C THR A 189 -0.68 11.87 12.70
N PHE A 190 -0.46 13.07 12.15
CA PHE A 190 0.27 14.14 12.82
C PHE A 190 -0.56 14.94 13.81
N GLU A 191 -1.69 15.50 13.34
CA GLU A 191 -2.53 16.43 14.09
C GLU A 191 -3.35 15.70 15.15
N HIS A 192 -3.63 14.41 14.94
CA HIS A 192 -4.49 13.61 15.81
C HIS A 192 -3.82 12.33 16.35
N GLY A 193 -2.55 12.07 16.01
CA GLY A 193 -1.82 10.90 16.50
C GLY A 193 -2.30 9.55 15.94
N LEU A 194 -3.21 9.55 14.96
CA LEU A 194 -3.91 8.35 14.47
C LEU A 194 -3.06 7.53 13.49
N LYS A 195 -1.91 7.01 13.96
CA LYS A 195 -0.96 6.25 13.12
C LYS A 195 -1.62 5.07 12.40
N PHE A 196 -2.62 4.44 13.03
CA PHE A 196 -3.35 3.33 12.42
C PHE A 196 -4.02 3.68 11.07
N ALA A 197 -4.34 4.95 10.81
CA ALA A 197 -4.97 5.37 9.56
C ALA A 197 -4.10 5.04 8.33
N ASN A 198 -2.77 5.13 8.47
CA ASN A 198 -1.82 4.79 7.40
C ASN A 198 -1.69 3.27 7.17
N LEU A 199 -2.09 2.44 8.14
CA LEU A 199 -1.99 0.98 8.09
C LEU A 199 -3.26 0.30 7.56
N LEU A 200 -4.35 1.07 7.37
CA LEU A 200 -5.62 0.61 6.83
C LEU A 200 -5.60 0.70 5.30
N LYS A 201 -4.95 -0.29 4.67
CA LYS A 201 -4.90 -0.48 3.20
C LYS A 201 -5.87 -1.58 2.77
N PRO A 202 -6.50 -1.55 1.58
CA PRO A 202 -6.51 -0.50 0.56
C PRO A 202 -7.71 0.46 0.69
N ASP A 203 -8.65 0.20 1.60
CA ASP A 203 -9.91 0.96 1.69
C ASP A 203 -9.80 2.20 2.59
N PHE A 204 -9.50 3.31 1.91
CA PHE A 204 -9.38 4.65 2.49
C PHE A 204 -10.70 5.21 3.05
N GLN A 205 -11.86 4.78 2.53
CA GLN A 205 -13.16 5.22 3.06
C GLN A 205 -13.38 4.61 4.45
N GLY A 206 -13.04 3.33 4.62
CA GLY A 206 -13.02 2.66 5.91
C GLY A 206 -12.03 3.30 6.89
N ALA A 207 -10.82 3.64 6.44
CA ALA A 207 -9.81 4.32 7.26
C ALA A 207 -10.28 5.69 7.77
N THR A 208 -10.94 6.46 6.89
CA THR A 208 -11.47 7.79 7.22
C THR A 208 -12.59 7.67 8.26
N LEU A 209 -13.55 6.75 8.06
CA LEU A 209 -14.66 6.53 8.99
C LEU A 209 -14.21 5.93 10.34
N ALA A 210 -13.16 5.11 10.36
CA ALA A 210 -12.51 4.63 11.57
C ALA A 210 -11.84 5.76 12.35
N ALA A 211 -11.14 6.66 11.65
CA ALA A 211 -10.57 7.85 12.24
C ALA A 211 -11.65 8.73 12.90
N LEU A 212 -12.86 8.82 12.31
CA LEU A 212 -14.00 9.52 12.92
C LEU A 212 -14.43 8.91 14.25
N ALA A 213 -14.49 7.59 14.30
CA ALA A 213 -14.92 6.88 15.51
C ALA A 213 -13.91 7.00 16.66
N VAL A 214 -12.62 7.09 16.32
CA VAL A 214 -11.53 7.18 17.29
C VAL A 214 -11.30 8.63 17.75
N SER A 215 -11.40 9.61 16.85
CA SER A 215 -11.22 11.04 17.16
C SER A 215 -12.24 11.91 16.42
N PRO A 216 -13.30 12.39 17.09
CA PRO A 216 -14.23 13.33 16.48
C PRO A 216 -13.60 14.66 16.09
N ALA A 217 -12.50 15.08 16.74
CA ALA A 217 -11.76 16.27 16.33
C ALA A 217 -11.16 16.13 14.92
N ALA A 218 -10.89 14.90 14.47
CA ALA A 218 -10.47 14.61 13.10
C ALA A 218 -11.55 14.91 12.05
N MET A 219 -12.82 15.05 12.44
CA MET A 219 -13.87 15.50 11.51
C MET A 219 -13.63 16.92 11.03
N LYS A 220 -13.10 17.81 11.87
CA LYS A 220 -12.85 19.21 11.44
C LYS A 220 -11.87 19.25 10.27
N LEU A 221 -10.83 18.40 10.32
CA LEU A 221 -9.88 18.19 9.23
C LEU A 221 -10.51 17.60 7.95
N ILE A 222 -11.45 16.67 8.09
CA ILE A 222 -12.18 16.07 6.95
C ILE A 222 -13.12 17.08 6.29
N LEU A 223 -13.69 17.98 7.08
CA LEU A 223 -14.61 19.03 6.63
C LEU A 223 -13.89 20.30 6.12
N GLU A 224 -12.58 20.42 6.29
CA GLU A 224 -11.79 21.52 5.71
C GLU A 224 -11.88 21.51 4.18
N GLY A 225 -12.13 22.68 3.58
CA GLY A 225 -12.59 22.80 2.19
C GLY A 225 -11.68 22.19 1.11
N SER A 226 -10.37 22.04 1.34
CA SER A 226 -9.47 21.36 0.41
C SER A 226 -9.59 19.83 0.48
N THR A 227 -9.76 19.27 1.67
CA THR A 227 -10.03 17.84 1.92
C THR A 227 -11.42 17.45 1.44
N ALA A 228 -12.41 18.31 1.69
CA ALA A 228 -13.77 18.16 1.18
C ALA A 228 -13.80 18.15 -0.36
N ASN A 229 -13.02 19.01 -1.02
CA ASN A 229 -12.86 19.03 -2.47
C ASN A 229 -12.15 17.79 -3.03
N ILE A 230 -11.21 17.21 -2.29
CA ILE A 230 -10.56 15.96 -2.68
C ILE A 230 -11.57 14.85 -2.57
N LEU A 231 -12.20 14.65 -1.41
CA LEU A 231 -13.31 13.71 -1.24
C LEU A 231 -14.35 13.89 -2.36
N TRP A 232 -14.74 15.11 -2.69
CA TRP A 232 -15.60 15.48 -3.83
C TRP A 232 -15.06 15.07 -5.23
N GLN A 233 -13.76 15.09 -5.45
CA GLN A 233 -13.11 14.56 -6.67
C GLN A 233 -12.98 13.04 -6.66
N LEU A 234 -12.68 12.45 -5.49
CA LEU A 234 -12.66 11.00 -5.21
C LEU A 234 -13.99 10.36 -5.60
N PHE A 235 -15.06 11.13 -5.42
CA PHE A 235 -16.43 10.76 -5.70
C PHE A 235 -16.84 10.83 -7.20
N ARG A 236 -16.16 11.61 -8.06
CA ARG A 236 -16.63 11.88 -9.44
C ARG A 236 -16.01 11.02 -10.56
N LYS A 237 -14.97 10.23 -10.32
CA LYS A 237 -14.11 9.72 -11.42
C LYS A 237 -14.22 8.21 -11.69
N MET A 238 -15.43 7.68 -11.81
CA MET A 238 -15.63 6.33 -12.36
C MET A 238 -16.80 6.18 -13.35
N SER A 239 -17.33 7.29 -13.88
CA SER A 239 -18.29 7.26 -14.98
C SER A 239 -18.11 8.49 -15.88
N GLY A 240 -17.96 8.28 -17.19
CA GLY A 240 -18.16 9.31 -18.20
C GLY A 240 -18.98 8.74 -19.36
N PRO A 241 -19.63 9.57 -20.22
CA PRO A 241 -19.40 11.01 -20.43
C PRO A 241 -20.64 11.93 -20.34
N ALA A 242 -20.35 13.21 -20.02
CA ALA A 242 -21.02 14.48 -20.36
C ALA A 242 -22.57 14.64 -20.30
N SER A 243 -23.06 15.41 -19.33
CA SER A 243 -23.71 16.72 -19.53
C SER A 243 -24.07 17.37 -18.18
N PHE A 244 -24.24 18.69 -18.17
CA PHE A 244 -24.27 19.58 -17.01
C PHE A 244 -25.44 19.33 -16.03
N VAL A 245 -25.07 19.36 -14.74
CA VAL A 245 -25.80 19.82 -13.54
C VAL A 245 -27.26 19.38 -13.40
N GLU A 246 -27.46 18.27 -12.70
CA GLU A 246 -28.22 18.21 -11.44
C GLU A 246 -27.52 17.17 -10.54
N GLU A 247 -27.36 17.54 -9.28
CA GLU A 247 -26.48 16.91 -8.30
C GLU A 247 -27.04 15.54 -7.84
N GLU A 248 -26.21 14.49 -7.86
CA GLU A 248 -26.55 13.19 -7.28
C GLU A 248 -25.49 12.72 -6.29
N ASP A 249 -26.01 12.24 -5.16
CA ASP A 249 -25.43 11.97 -3.85
C ASP A 249 -24.47 10.76 -3.85
N LEU A 250 -23.35 10.89 -3.15
CA LEU A 250 -22.35 9.82 -3.01
C LEU A 250 -22.50 9.06 -1.71
N GLY A 251 -23.57 9.35 -1.00
CA GLY A 251 -24.07 8.56 0.08
C GLY A 251 -23.11 8.45 1.24
N LEU A 252 -22.20 9.41 1.47
CA LEU A 252 -21.58 9.53 2.81
C LEU A 252 -22.63 10.04 3.79
N ALA A 253 -23.48 10.99 3.35
CA ALA A 253 -24.71 11.36 4.02
C ALA A 253 -25.68 10.16 4.09
N ASP A 254 -25.91 9.43 2.98
CA ASP A 254 -26.69 8.19 3.01
C ASP A 254 -26.06 7.08 3.86
N ARG A 255 -24.73 7.05 4.06
CA ARG A 255 -24.01 6.03 4.85
C ARG A 255 -23.98 6.38 6.33
N VAL A 256 -23.84 7.67 6.67
CA VAL A 256 -24.15 8.17 8.01
C VAL A 256 -25.62 7.91 8.33
N ALA A 257 -26.52 8.06 7.35
CA ALA A 257 -27.92 7.64 7.49
C ALA A 257 -28.08 6.11 7.60
N GLN A 258 -27.30 5.30 6.85
CA GLN A 258 -27.27 3.83 6.98
C GLN A 258 -26.64 3.36 8.29
N ALA A 259 -25.86 4.20 8.97
CA ALA A 259 -25.37 3.91 10.30
C ALA A 259 -26.51 3.87 11.33
N GLY A 260 -27.71 4.34 10.96
CA GLY A 260 -28.92 4.24 11.77
C GLY A 260 -28.80 5.01 13.07
N LEU A 261 -28.18 6.20 13.02
CA LEU A 261 -28.09 7.10 14.16
C LEU A 261 -29.48 7.54 14.61
N THR A 262 -29.75 7.52 15.91
CA THR A 262 -30.96 8.13 16.47
C THR A 262 -30.84 9.66 16.49
N GLU A 263 -31.95 10.38 16.61
CA GLU A 263 -31.92 11.85 16.72
C GLU A 263 -30.99 12.32 17.86
N GLU A 264 -31.09 11.68 19.03
CA GLU A 264 -30.21 11.93 20.20
C GLU A 264 -28.71 11.67 19.89
N GLU A 265 -28.40 10.68 19.05
CA GLU A 265 -27.03 10.33 18.67
C GLU A 265 -26.47 11.33 17.65
N THR A 266 -27.31 11.80 16.72
CA THR A 266 -26.98 12.83 15.73
C THR A 266 -26.73 14.17 16.42
N GLU A 267 -27.60 14.60 17.33
CA GLU A 267 -27.43 15.84 18.09
C GLU A 267 -26.16 15.82 18.94
N ALA A 268 -25.86 14.68 19.59
CA ALA A 268 -24.63 14.51 20.34
C ALA A 268 -23.37 14.58 19.47
N LEU A 269 -23.43 14.08 18.24
CA LEU A 269 -22.35 14.19 17.26
C LEU A 269 -22.18 15.64 16.80
N GLU A 270 -23.26 16.31 16.40
CA GLU A 270 -23.25 17.71 15.94
C GLU A 270 -22.71 18.68 16.99
N ALA A 271 -23.05 18.47 18.26
CA ALA A 271 -22.54 19.27 19.38
C ALA A 271 -21.01 19.22 19.51
N VAL A 272 -20.39 18.10 19.15
CA VAL A 272 -18.92 17.94 19.15
C VAL A 272 -18.28 18.53 17.89
N LEU A 273 -19.03 18.61 16.78
CA LEU A 273 -18.55 19.11 15.49
C LEU A 273 -18.64 20.63 15.36
N GLY A 274 -19.55 21.29 16.07
CA GLY A 274 -19.70 22.75 16.07
C GLY A 274 -18.48 23.52 16.61
N ASP A 275 -18.53 24.86 16.47
CA ASP A 275 -17.59 25.81 17.07
C ASP A 275 -17.81 26.05 18.57
N GLY A 276 -18.74 25.31 19.17
CA GLY A 276 -18.94 25.28 20.61
C GLY A 276 -17.72 24.67 21.30
N ALA A 277 -17.29 25.30 22.40
CA ALA A 277 -16.19 24.85 23.24
C ALA A 277 -16.17 23.32 23.38
N THR A 278 -14.97 22.72 23.28
CA THR A 278 -14.70 21.33 23.64
C THR A 278 -15.47 20.96 24.90
N ALA A 279 -16.67 20.41 24.72
CA ALA A 279 -17.36 19.74 25.78
C ALA A 279 -16.51 18.49 25.98
N TYR A 280 -15.66 18.55 27.01
CA TYR A 280 -15.28 17.37 27.75
C TYR A 280 -16.58 16.81 28.33
N ALA A 281 -17.43 16.23 27.48
CA ALA A 281 -18.43 15.30 27.92
C ALA A 281 -17.60 14.17 28.52
N GLU A 282 -17.61 14.07 29.86
CA GLU A 282 -17.15 12.87 30.54
C GLU A 282 -17.75 11.68 29.77
N GLU A 283 -16.89 10.74 29.34
CA GLU A 283 -17.32 9.60 28.56
C GLU A 283 -18.27 8.76 29.42
N ASP A 284 -19.57 8.97 29.25
CA ASP A 284 -20.57 8.08 29.82
C ASP A 284 -20.53 6.77 29.04
N GLU A 285 -20.17 5.68 29.72
CA GLU A 285 -20.14 4.34 29.16
C GLU A 285 -21.54 3.99 28.68
N GLY A 286 -21.71 3.97 27.35
CA GLY A 286 -22.98 3.68 26.70
C GLY A 286 -23.85 4.90 26.39
N GLY A 287 -23.40 6.14 26.59
CA GLY A 287 -24.13 7.36 26.22
C GLY A 287 -24.30 7.58 24.70
N PRO A 288 -25.13 8.56 24.26
CA PRO A 288 -25.48 8.77 22.85
C PRO A 288 -24.27 8.98 21.93
N LEU A 289 -23.30 9.78 22.35
CA LEU A 289 -22.07 10.00 21.58
C LEU A 289 -21.25 8.70 21.40
N THR A 290 -21.17 7.87 22.44
CA THR A 290 -20.47 6.57 22.40
C THR A 290 -21.16 5.60 21.45
N ARG A 291 -22.50 5.55 21.46
CA ARG A 291 -23.29 4.73 20.52
C ARG A 291 -23.18 5.24 19.08
N ALA A 292 -23.23 6.55 18.86
CA ALA A 292 -23.05 7.18 17.56
C ALA A 292 -21.68 6.83 16.96
N ARG A 293 -20.61 6.98 17.75
CA ARG A 293 -19.24 6.60 17.35
C ARG A 293 -19.15 5.13 16.99
N LEU A 294 -19.73 4.23 17.80
CA LEU A 294 -19.72 2.80 17.53
C LEU A 294 -20.44 2.46 16.22
N LYS A 295 -21.59 3.09 15.95
CA LYS A 295 -22.34 2.93 14.70
C LYS A 295 -21.57 3.44 13.49
N LEU A 296 -20.93 4.60 13.60
CA LEU A 296 -20.07 5.16 12.53
C LEU A 296 -18.84 4.29 12.29
N ALA A 297 -18.17 3.83 13.35
CA ALA A 297 -17.02 2.94 13.24
C ALA A 297 -17.40 1.63 12.58
N LYS A 298 -18.48 0.99 13.03
CA LYS A 298 -18.95 -0.25 12.43
C LYS A 298 -19.39 -0.03 11.00
N THR A 299 -20.06 1.06 10.68
CA THR A 299 -20.48 1.33 9.31
C THR A 299 -19.27 1.55 8.41
N GLY A 300 -18.26 2.29 8.88
CA GLY A 300 -17.01 2.52 8.16
C GLY A 300 -16.14 1.29 8.00
N LEU A 301 -15.92 0.57 9.10
CA LEU A 301 -15.07 -0.61 9.16
C LEU A 301 -15.78 -1.86 8.62
N ALA A 302 -17.12 -1.90 8.61
CA ALA A 302 -17.88 -2.93 7.90
C ALA A 302 -17.91 -2.71 6.39
N ILE A 303 -17.65 -1.50 5.88
CA ILE A 303 -17.42 -1.30 4.43
C ILE A 303 -16.07 -1.92 4.05
N TYR A 304 -15.02 -1.63 4.81
CA TYR A 304 -13.71 -2.28 4.71
C TYR A 304 -13.86 -3.80 4.78
N ALA A 305 -14.61 -4.31 5.76
CA ALA A 305 -14.82 -5.74 5.93
C ALA A 305 -15.91 -6.37 5.01
N LYS A 306 -16.70 -5.58 4.25
CA LYS A 306 -17.58 -6.06 3.17
C LYS A 306 -16.84 -6.14 1.83
N LEU A 307 -15.84 -5.28 1.56
CA LEU A 307 -14.90 -5.49 0.45
C LEU A 307 -14.06 -6.76 0.65
N HIS A 308 -13.86 -7.20 1.90
CA HIS A 308 -13.42 -8.55 2.25
C HIS A 308 -14.44 -9.67 1.94
N ARG A 309 -15.51 -9.40 1.18
CA ARG A 309 -16.59 -10.36 0.88
C ARG A 309 -16.90 -10.42 -0.62
N SER A 310 -16.10 -11.18 -1.35
CA SER A 310 -16.65 -12.00 -2.43
C SER A 310 -16.02 -13.40 -2.40
N ILE A 311 -16.83 -14.36 -1.97
CA ILE A 311 -16.59 -15.82 -1.91
C ILE A 311 -15.65 -16.26 -0.75
N THR A 312 -16.24 -16.65 0.39
CA THR A 312 -15.86 -17.82 1.25
C THR A 312 -16.39 -17.76 2.70
N GLY A 313 -17.08 -16.70 3.13
CA GLY A 313 -17.94 -16.80 4.32
C GLY A 313 -17.22 -16.81 5.67
N ARG A 314 -15.98 -16.31 5.77
CA ARG A 314 -15.36 -15.89 7.03
C ARG A 314 -14.77 -14.49 6.93
N ALA A 315 -14.94 -13.72 7.99
CA ALA A 315 -14.79 -12.28 8.03
C ALA A 315 -13.37 -11.87 8.50
N GLY A 316 -12.81 -10.82 7.91
CA GLY A 316 -11.43 -10.35 8.16
C GLY A 316 -10.34 -11.11 7.38
N GLU A 317 -10.55 -12.39 7.08
CA GLU A 317 -9.54 -13.26 6.45
C GLU A 317 -9.28 -12.95 4.95
N ALA A 318 -10.22 -12.36 4.19
CA ALA A 318 -10.09 -12.28 2.73
C ALA A 318 -8.93 -11.41 2.20
N PHE A 319 -8.57 -10.29 2.85
CA PHE A 319 -7.37 -9.54 2.46
C PHE A 319 -6.09 -10.35 2.72
N PHE A 320 -6.07 -11.16 3.78
CA PHE A 320 -4.92 -11.99 4.16
C PHE A 320 -4.93 -13.39 3.54
N ALA A 321 -6.04 -13.78 2.91
CA ALA A 321 -6.21 -15.00 2.14
C ALA A 321 -5.24 -14.99 0.96
N LEU A 322 -4.73 -16.14 0.57
CA LEU A 322 -3.77 -16.20 -0.53
C LEU A 322 -4.48 -16.31 -1.88
N GLU A 323 -5.73 -16.71 -1.88
CA GLU A 323 -6.51 -16.94 -3.08
C GLU A 323 -6.86 -15.62 -3.79
N PRO A 324 -6.58 -15.49 -5.10
CA PRO A 324 -6.98 -14.32 -5.87
C PRO A 324 -8.51 -14.27 -6.01
N THR A 325 -9.03 -13.07 -5.91
CA THR A 325 -10.45 -12.76 -6.11
C THR A 325 -10.85 -12.93 -7.58
N PRO A 326 -12.16 -13.02 -7.88
CA PRO A 326 -12.64 -13.09 -9.27
C PRO A 326 -12.19 -11.90 -10.14
N ASP A 327 -12.12 -10.69 -9.58
CA ASP A 327 -11.70 -9.49 -10.29
C ASP A 327 -10.19 -9.49 -10.58
N GLU A 328 -9.37 -9.91 -9.60
CA GLU A 328 -7.93 -10.12 -9.81
C GLU A 328 -7.68 -11.15 -10.91
N TRP A 329 -8.44 -12.25 -10.93
CA TRP A 329 -8.33 -13.25 -11.99
C TRP A 329 -8.76 -12.75 -13.36
N LYS A 330 -9.82 -11.96 -13.43
CA LYS A 330 -10.29 -11.33 -14.67
C LYS A 330 -9.19 -10.42 -15.24
N GLU A 331 -8.55 -9.63 -14.38
CA GLU A 331 -7.48 -8.73 -14.78
C GLU A 331 -6.20 -9.49 -15.17
N ALA A 332 -5.81 -10.51 -14.41
CA ALA A 332 -4.67 -11.36 -14.73
C ALA A 332 -4.82 -12.02 -16.11
N ARG A 333 -6.01 -12.54 -16.45
CA ARG A 333 -6.29 -13.10 -17.78
C ARG A 333 -6.17 -12.03 -18.88
N ARG A 334 -6.78 -10.87 -18.67
CA ARG A 334 -6.71 -9.74 -19.63
C ARG A 334 -5.26 -9.36 -19.93
N LEU A 335 -4.41 -9.27 -18.90
CA LEU A 335 -2.98 -8.97 -19.04
C LEU A 335 -2.21 -10.10 -19.71
N ALA A 336 -2.45 -11.35 -19.28
CA ALA A 336 -1.81 -12.52 -19.86
C ALA A 336 -2.10 -12.66 -21.37
N ASP A 337 -3.35 -12.43 -21.78
CA ASP A 337 -3.76 -12.46 -23.19
C ASP A 337 -3.11 -11.32 -23.97
N LYS A 338 -3.19 -10.08 -23.44
CA LYS A 338 -2.62 -8.90 -24.10
C LYS A 338 -1.11 -9.01 -24.34
N PHE A 339 -0.38 -9.55 -23.37
CA PHE A 339 1.09 -9.63 -23.41
C PHE A 339 1.62 -11.02 -23.75
N ASN A 340 0.74 -11.96 -24.10
CA ASN A 340 1.09 -13.34 -24.40
C ASN A 340 1.98 -13.97 -23.30
N ALA A 341 1.57 -13.82 -22.03
CA ALA A 341 2.30 -14.29 -20.86
C ALA A 341 1.64 -15.53 -20.23
N GLY A 342 2.44 -16.43 -19.66
CA GLY A 342 1.97 -17.59 -18.89
C GLY A 342 1.91 -17.33 -17.39
N ALA A 343 2.49 -16.24 -16.93
CA ALA A 343 2.33 -15.75 -15.56
C ALA A 343 2.19 -14.23 -15.54
N VAL A 344 1.44 -13.72 -14.57
CA VAL A 344 1.29 -12.29 -14.26
C VAL A 344 1.66 -12.07 -12.80
N ILE A 345 2.63 -11.21 -12.56
CA ILE A 345 3.10 -10.82 -11.23
C ILE A 345 2.83 -9.33 -11.04
N ILE A 346 2.11 -9.00 -9.97
CA ILE A 346 1.77 -7.62 -9.59
C ILE A 346 2.17 -7.30 -8.15
N GLY A 347 2.17 -6.03 -7.81
CA GLY A 347 2.22 -5.49 -6.44
C GLY A 347 0.98 -4.63 -6.16
N HIS A 348 1.18 -3.44 -5.60
CA HIS A 348 0.24 -2.30 -5.48
C HIS A 348 -0.91 -2.46 -4.47
N THR A 349 -1.48 -3.66 -4.34
CA THR A 349 -2.61 -3.88 -3.43
C THR A 349 -2.20 -4.23 -2.01
N HIS A 350 -0.89 -4.45 -1.79
CA HIS A 350 -0.27 -4.94 -0.56
C HIS A 350 -0.71 -6.37 -0.15
N ALA A 351 -1.67 -6.97 -0.85
CA ALA A 351 -2.26 -8.26 -0.50
C ALA A 351 -1.45 -9.38 -1.17
N ALA A 352 -0.85 -10.27 -0.38
CA ALA A 352 -0.15 -11.42 -0.94
C ALA A 352 -1.15 -12.38 -1.60
N ARG A 353 -0.94 -12.72 -2.88
CA ARG A 353 -1.83 -13.61 -3.65
C ARG A 353 -1.06 -14.65 -4.43
N TRP A 354 -1.60 -15.86 -4.47
CA TRP A 354 -1.12 -16.94 -5.32
C TRP A 354 -2.30 -17.70 -5.94
N GLY A 355 -2.29 -17.83 -7.26
CA GLY A 355 -3.23 -18.69 -7.96
C GLY A 355 -2.64 -19.29 -9.22
N ALA A 356 -3.04 -20.53 -9.53
CA ALA A 356 -2.69 -21.19 -10.78
C ALA A 356 -3.93 -21.88 -11.36
N GLN A 357 -4.36 -21.47 -12.56
CA GLN A 357 -5.50 -22.07 -13.27
C GLN A 357 -5.33 -21.88 -14.78
N ASP A 358 -5.86 -22.81 -15.59
CA ASP A 358 -5.92 -22.68 -17.05
C ASP A 358 -4.57 -22.32 -17.72
N ASN A 359 -3.45 -22.88 -17.22
CA ASN A 359 -2.07 -22.57 -17.67
C ASN A 359 -1.62 -21.10 -17.44
N LEU A 360 -2.30 -20.39 -16.55
CA LEU A 360 -1.94 -19.05 -16.08
C LEU A 360 -1.62 -19.08 -14.59
N VAL A 361 -0.47 -18.53 -14.23
CA VAL A 361 -0.13 -18.21 -12.84
C VAL A 361 -0.36 -16.73 -12.58
N PHE A 362 -0.99 -16.43 -11.45
CA PHE A 362 -1.11 -15.08 -10.93
C PHE A 362 -0.44 -14.99 -9.57
N VAL A 363 0.37 -13.94 -9.38
CA VAL A 363 1.02 -13.63 -8.12
C VAL A 363 0.80 -12.15 -7.81
N ASN A 364 0.36 -11.85 -6.59
CA ASN A 364 0.60 -10.54 -5.99
C ASN A 364 1.68 -10.71 -4.91
N THR A 365 2.77 -9.95 -5.02
CA THR A 365 3.93 -10.07 -4.13
C THR A 365 3.66 -9.64 -2.70
N GLY A 366 2.54 -8.97 -2.42
CA GLY A 366 2.21 -8.48 -1.08
C GLY A 366 2.96 -7.20 -0.76
N THR A 367 3.42 -7.06 0.50
CA THR A 367 4.09 -5.85 0.98
C THR A 367 5.10 -6.18 2.08
N TRP A 368 6.03 -5.25 2.34
CA TRP A 368 6.97 -5.32 3.45
C TRP A 368 6.68 -4.29 4.55
N ILE A 369 5.47 -3.73 4.55
CA ILE A 369 4.99 -2.83 5.62
C ILE A 369 4.27 -3.58 6.73
N SER A 370 4.05 -2.89 7.86
CA SER A 370 3.09 -3.30 8.87
C SER A 370 1.67 -3.08 8.36
N LEU A 371 0.81 -4.08 8.52
CA LEU A 371 -0.63 -4.00 8.28
C LEU A 371 -1.37 -4.14 9.61
N MET A 372 -2.55 -3.55 9.72
CA MET A 372 -3.39 -3.73 10.91
C MET A 372 -4.53 -4.69 10.61
N GLU A 373 -4.66 -5.73 11.44
CA GLU A 373 -5.83 -6.62 11.36
C GLU A 373 -7.03 -5.97 12.05
N LEU A 374 -8.18 -6.04 11.40
CA LEU A 374 -9.44 -5.55 11.95
C LEU A 374 -10.25 -6.71 12.57
N PRO A 375 -11.13 -6.41 13.54
CA PRO A 375 -12.14 -7.36 13.95
C PRO A 375 -12.99 -7.81 12.75
N PRO A 376 -13.46 -9.07 12.75
CA PRO A 376 -14.46 -9.54 11.80
C PRO A 376 -15.68 -8.59 11.76
N PHE A 377 -16.27 -8.34 10.59
CA PHE A 377 -17.45 -7.44 10.48
C PHE A 377 -18.64 -7.92 11.31
N ASP A 378 -18.76 -9.23 11.49
CA ASP A 378 -19.78 -9.91 12.28
C ASP A 378 -19.35 -10.14 13.73
N ALA A 379 -18.20 -9.62 14.14
CA ALA A 379 -17.84 -9.57 15.54
C ALA A 379 -18.90 -8.76 16.31
N GLY A 380 -19.23 -9.23 17.51
CA GLY A 380 -20.23 -8.57 18.35
C GLY A 380 -19.83 -7.15 18.75
N ASP A 381 -20.82 -6.36 19.15
CA ASP A 381 -20.68 -4.94 19.53
C ASP A 381 -19.58 -4.67 20.55
N GLU A 382 -19.43 -5.56 21.52
CA GLU A 382 -18.40 -5.52 22.55
C GLU A 382 -16.98 -5.57 21.95
N VAL A 383 -16.73 -6.49 21.01
CA VAL A 383 -15.41 -6.66 20.38
C VAL A 383 -15.00 -5.41 19.61
N TRP A 384 -15.92 -4.84 18.83
CA TRP A 384 -15.68 -3.59 18.11
C TRP A 384 -15.48 -2.42 19.08
N SER A 385 -16.25 -2.37 20.17
CA SER A 385 -16.12 -1.30 21.17
C SER A 385 -14.76 -1.35 21.87
N ASP A 386 -14.31 -2.54 22.26
CA ASP A 386 -13.01 -2.74 22.89
C ASP A 386 -11.86 -2.42 21.93
N PHE A 387 -11.96 -2.83 20.67
CA PHE A 387 -10.97 -2.50 19.64
C PHE A 387 -10.83 -0.99 19.45
N LEU A 388 -11.94 -0.26 19.37
CA LEU A 388 -11.93 1.20 19.23
C LEU A 388 -11.45 1.89 20.52
N ALA A 389 -11.79 1.36 21.69
CA ALA A 389 -11.27 1.84 22.96
C ALA A 389 -9.75 1.67 23.07
N GLU A 390 -9.21 0.58 22.54
CA GLU A 390 -7.76 0.37 22.45
C GLU A 390 -7.11 1.38 21.50
N LEU A 391 -7.65 1.57 20.28
CA LEU A 391 -7.13 2.57 19.34
C LEU A 391 -7.14 3.98 19.93
N ARG A 392 -8.14 4.35 20.73
CA ARG A 392 -8.18 5.64 21.45
C ARG A 392 -7.10 5.77 22.51
N LYS A 393 -6.83 4.69 23.25
CA LYS A 393 -5.82 4.65 24.33
C LYS A 393 -4.40 4.46 23.80
N ASN A 394 -4.25 3.96 22.58
CA ASN A 394 -2.99 3.67 21.92
C ASN A 394 -3.01 4.07 20.42
N PRO A 395 -3.24 5.35 20.09
CA PRO A 395 -3.44 5.78 18.69
C PRO A 395 -2.16 5.67 17.84
N HIS A 396 -1.00 5.65 18.51
CA HIS A 396 0.32 5.43 17.90
C HIS A 396 0.69 3.95 17.72
N LEU A 397 -0.18 3.02 18.14
CA LEU A 397 0.02 1.57 18.05
C LEU A 397 1.34 1.10 18.69
N GLU A 398 1.67 1.60 19.88
CA GLU A 398 2.84 1.12 20.62
C GLU A 398 2.75 -0.40 20.86
N PRO A 399 3.73 -1.21 20.42
CA PRO A 399 3.62 -2.68 20.45
C PRO A 399 3.31 -3.25 21.84
N ALA A 400 3.86 -2.66 22.91
CA ALA A 400 3.66 -3.11 24.28
C ALA A 400 2.22 -2.91 24.80
N LYS A 401 1.43 -2.06 24.12
CA LYS A 401 0.05 -1.72 24.49
C LYS A 401 -1.00 -2.39 23.58
N GLN A 402 -0.60 -3.04 22.50
CA GLN A 402 -1.50 -3.71 21.57
C GLN A 402 -2.05 -5.02 22.17
N LYS A 403 -3.38 -5.20 22.15
CA LYS A 403 -4.05 -6.46 22.51
C LYS A 403 -4.97 -6.92 21.38
N LEU A 404 -5.84 -6.03 20.90
CA LEU A 404 -6.81 -6.24 19.82
C LEU A 404 -6.38 -5.57 18.51
N ALA A 405 -5.85 -4.34 18.56
CA ALA A 405 -5.40 -3.60 17.39
C ALA A 405 -3.96 -4.00 17.00
N ARG A 406 -3.82 -5.25 16.57
CA ARG A 406 -2.50 -5.84 16.28
C ARG A 406 -2.00 -5.45 14.90
N THR A 407 -0.73 -5.08 14.86
CA THR A 407 0.01 -4.96 13.61
C THR A 407 0.68 -6.29 13.25
N THR A 408 0.53 -6.71 11.99
CA THR A 408 1.14 -7.92 11.43
C THR A 408 1.98 -7.56 10.21
N ALA A 409 2.97 -8.39 9.89
CA ALA A 409 3.75 -8.27 8.67
C ALA A 409 3.99 -9.67 8.09
N ARG A 410 3.82 -9.80 6.77
CA ARG A 410 4.09 -11.04 6.02
C ARG A 410 5.08 -10.70 4.91
N PHE A 411 6.35 -11.03 5.12
CA PHE A 411 7.41 -10.71 4.17
C PHE A 411 7.41 -11.69 3.01
N THR A 412 6.88 -11.27 1.86
CA THR A 412 6.73 -12.11 0.68
C THR A 412 7.50 -11.61 -0.52
N ALA A 413 7.82 -12.54 -1.42
CA ALA A 413 8.45 -12.26 -2.69
C ALA A 413 8.01 -13.29 -3.74
N ALA A 414 8.04 -12.92 -5.01
CA ALA A 414 7.91 -13.86 -6.10
C ALA A 414 9.30 -14.30 -6.58
N LEU A 415 9.47 -15.59 -6.82
CA LEU A 415 10.69 -16.18 -7.34
C LEU A 415 10.43 -16.83 -8.69
N ILE A 416 11.24 -16.47 -9.69
CA ILE A 416 11.23 -17.05 -11.04
C ILE A 416 12.57 -17.73 -11.27
N GLU A 417 12.51 -19.02 -11.56
CA GLU A 417 13.68 -19.86 -11.84
C GLU A 417 13.45 -20.65 -13.12
N GLU A 418 14.53 -21.03 -13.79
CA GLU A 418 14.42 -21.93 -14.94
C GLU A 418 14.03 -23.33 -14.47
N SER A 419 13.04 -23.93 -15.12
CA SER A 419 12.63 -25.30 -14.82
C SER A 419 13.61 -26.29 -15.47
N PRO A 420 14.06 -27.35 -14.77
CA PRO A 420 14.88 -28.40 -15.36
C PRO A 420 14.24 -29.12 -16.56
N GLN A 421 12.91 -29.00 -16.70
CA GLN A 421 12.12 -29.62 -17.76
C GLN A 421 11.83 -28.65 -18.92
N GLY A 422 12.41 -27.45 -18.90
CA GLY A 422 12.06 -26.33 -19.78
C GLY A 422 10.92 -25.48 -19.20
N GLY A 423 10.86 -24.20 -19.58
CA GLY A 423 9.96 -23.21 -19.00
C GLY A 423 10.48 -22.58 -17.71
N ALA A 424 9.58 -21.99 -16.92
CA ALA A 424 9.91 -21.29 -15.68
C ALA A 424 9.15 -21.85 -14.48
N HIS A 425 9.84 -22.11 -13.39
CA HIS A 425 9.25 -22.30 -12.08
C HIS A 425 8.95 -20.94 -11.46
N VAL A 426 7.68 -20.67 -11.17
CA VAL A 426 7.22 -19.44 -10.51
C VAL A 426 6.70 -19.83 -9.13
N SER A 427 7.05 -19.07 -8.10
CA SER A 427 6.55 -19.30 -6.74
C SER A 427 6.35 -18.00 -5.99
N LEU A 428 5.37 -17.98 -5.09
CA LEU A 428 5.25 -16.99 -4.02
C LEU A 428 5.85 -17.61 -2.76
N ILE A 429 6.82 -16.92 -2.17
CA ILE A 429 7.50 -17.35 -0.95
C ILE A 429 7.25 -16.35 0.18
N GLU A 430 7.16 -16.86 1.40
CA GLU A 430 7.20 -16.10 2.64
C GLU A 430 8.55 -16.33 3.32
N TRP A 431 9.25 -15.24 3.62
CA TRP A 431 10.53 -15.30 4.30
C TRP A 431 10.38 -15.14 5.81
N ARG A 432 11.12 -15.97 6.55
CA ARG A 432 11.23 -15.92 8.01
C ARG A 432 12.68 -16.09 8.41
N ALA A 433 13.15 -15.24 9.31
CA ALA A 433 14.54 -15.24 9.73
C ALA A 433 14.95 -16.57 10.35
N GLY A 434 16.02 -17.18 9.82
CA GLY A 434 16.57 -18.44 10.35
C GLY A 434 15.78 -19.69 9.99
N GLU A 435 14.76 -19.58 9.16
CA GLU A 435 13.95 -20.69 8.67
C GLU A 435 14.12 -20.86 7.16
N LYS A 436 13.80 -22.06 6.66
CA LYS A 436 13.66 -22.20 5.21
C LYS A 436 12.45 -21.40 4.74
N PRO A 437 12.56 -20.68 3.61
CA PRO A 437 11.46 -19.95 2.99
C PRO A 437 10.24 -20.85 2.82
N ASN A 438 9.10 -20.38 3.32
CA ASN A 438 7.83 -21.08 3.19
C ASN A 438 7.26 -20.83 1.79
N ILE A 439 7.00 -21.88 1.02
CA ILE A 439 6.43 -21.75 -0.32
C ILE A 439 4.91 -21.68 -0.17
N LEU A 440 4.36 -20.49 -0.35
CA LEU A 440 2.92 -20.23 -0.28
C LEU A 440 2.18 -20.78 -1.51
N GLY A 441 2.89 -20.87 -2.64
CA GLY A 441 2.43 -21.54 -3.83
C GLY A 441 3.51 -21.60 -4.89
N SER A 442 3.45 -22.60 -5.76
CA SER A 442 4.39 -22.76 -6.87
C SER A 442 3.75 -23.48 -8.06
N ALA A 443 4.23 -23.17 -9.25
CA ALA A 443 3.82 -23.81 -10.49
C ALA A 443 4.90 -23.67 -11.56
N VAL A 444 4.93 -24.61 -12.50
CA VAL A 444 5.78 -24.55 -13.68
C VAL A 444 4.97 -23.98 -14.85
N ILE A 445 5.45 -22.90 -15.43
CA ILE A 445 4.98 -22.37 -16.70
C ILE A 445 5.77 -23.06 -17.81
N PRO A 446 5.13 -23.81 -18.72
CA PRO A 446 5.84 -24.47 -19.80
C PRO A 446 6.43 -23.44 -20.77
N GLN A 447 7.48 -23.87 -21.47
CA GLN A 447 7.96 -23.14 -22.65
C GLN A 447 6.80 -22.99 -23.65
N ARG A 448 6.56 -21.78 -24.16
CA ARG A 448 5.57 -21.59 -25.23
C ARG A 448 6.19 -21.99 -26.56
N ALA A 449 5.45 -22.77 -27.36
CA ALA A 449 5.78 -23.00 -28.76
C ALA A 449 5.69 -21.65 -29.50
N GLY A 450 6.73 -21.31 -30.25
CA GLY A 450 6.88 -20.03 -30.95
C GLY A 450 5.93 -19.82 -32.11
#